data_AF-F2BDB1-F1
#
_entry.id   AF-F2BDB1-F1
#
_cell.length_a   1.000
_cell.length_b   1.000
_cell.length_c   1.000
_cell.angle_alpha   90.00
_cell.angle_beta   90.00
_cell.angle_gamma   90.00
#
_symmetry.space_group_name_H-M   'P 1'
#
loop_
_entity.id
_entity.type
_entity.pdbx_description
1 polymer ?
#
loop_
_entity_poly.entity_id
_entity_poly.type
_entity_poly.pdbx_seq_one_letter_code
_entity_poly.pdbx_strand_id
1 'polypeptide(L)'
;MQSLKQINQLQEDNMLPILGITGYSGSGKTTLLEKLLPQLRVLGLRAAVVKHSHHDAQTDRPGKDSRRMTEAGAAQVIMACGNRWALMTETPQEPAPFDYLARQFDPALADLVLVEGFKHEPLPKIMLHRKGIDKPLPEMDGHVLAVAADYTPNCACPLLDINDAAQIARFVADWYAGAVFAVQAV
;
A
#
# COMPACT_ATOMS: atom_id res chain seq x y z
N MET A 1 -1.74 -30.27 -19.68
CA MET A 1 -2.43 -28.97 -19.79
C MET A 1 -3.22 -28.78 -18.49
N GLN A 2 -2.82 -27.85 -17.62
CA GLN A 2 -3.51 -27.64 -16.34
C GLN A 2 -4.92 -27.06 -16.59
N SER A 3 -5.90 -27.38 -15.73
CA SER A 3 -7.29 -26.91 -15.91
C SER A 3 -7.40 -25.41 -15.62
N LEU A 4 -8.30 -24.69 -16.33
CA LEU A 4 -8.54 -23.25 -16.12
C LEU A 4 -8.94 -22.91 -14.68
N LYS A 5 -9.66 -23.81 -14.00
CA LYS A 5 -9.97 -23.66 -12.57
C LYS A 5 -8.71 -23.74 -11.71
N GLN A 6 -7.78 -24.62 -12.04
CA GLN A 6 -6.53 -24.77 -11.31
C GLN A 6 -5.55 -23.61 -11.59
N ILE A 7 -5.57 -23.02 -12.79
CA ILE A 7 -4.84 -21.80 -13.10
C ILE A 7 -5.42 -20.61 -12.31
N ASN A 8 -6.75 -20.45 -12.27
CA ASN A 8 -7.40 -19.39 -11.49
C ASN A 8 -7.19 -19.57 -9.97
N GLN A 9 -7.23 -20.80 -9.46
CA GLN A 9 -6.96 -21.10 -8.05
C GLN A 9 -5.50 -20.77 -7.67
N LEU A 10 -4.53 -21.13 -8.52
CA LEU A 10 -3.12 -20.76 -8.34
C LEU A 10 -2.88 -19.25 -8.48
N GLN A 11 -3.72 -18.55 -9.23
CA GLN A 11 -3.67 -17.08 -9.35
C GLN A 11 -4.27 -16.37 -8.12
N GLU A 12 -5.23 -16.98 -7.42
CA GLU A 12 -5.72 -16.47 -6.13
C GLU A 12 -4.74 -16.77 -4.98
N ASP A 13 -4.13 -17.95 -4.97
CA ASP A 13 -3.12 -18.35 -3.97
C ASP A 13 -1.79 -17.58 -4.08
N ASN A 14 -1.60 -16.82 -5.16
CA ASN A 14 -0.38 -16.05 -5.43
C ASN A 14 -0.57 -14.53 -5.24
N MET A 15 -1.67 -14.10 -4.62
CA MET A 15 -1.83 -12.70 -4.24
C MET A 15 -1.07 -12.41 -2.95
N LEU A 16 -0.16 -11.44 -3.05
CA LEU A 16 0.53 -10.90 -1.90
C LEU A 16 -0.48 -10.34 -0.89
N PRO A 17 -0.31 -10.60 0.42
CA PRO A 17 -1.08 -9.94 1.47
C PRO A 17 -1.05 -8.42 1.31
N ILE A 18 -2.21 -7.79 1.42
CA ILE A 18 -2.39 -6.35 1.19
C ILE A 18 -2.75 -5.66 2.50
N LEU A 19 -2.06 -4.57 2.84
CA LEU A 19 -2.36 -3.76 4.01
C LEU A 19 -2.46 -2.26 3.65
N GLY A 20 -3.59 -1.65 3.97
CA GLY A 20 -3.83 -0.23 3.77
C GLY A 20 -3.22 0.65 4.86
N ILE A 21 -2.70 1.81 4.46
CA ILE A 21 -2.32 2.92 5.33
C ILE A 21 -3.28 4.08 5.02
N THR A 22 -4.27 4.27 5.89
CA THR A 22 -5.34 5.26 5.70
C THR A 22 -5.24 6.43 6.67
N GLY A 23 -5.99 7.49 6.40
CA GLY A 23 -6.04 8.70 7.23
C GLY A 23 -6.33 9.95 6.40
N TYR A 24 -6.51 11.08 7.08
CA TYR A 24 -6.70 12.37 6.40
C TYR A 24 -5.46 12.79 5.60
N SER A 25 -5.64 13.77 4.71
CA SER A 25 -4.48 14.47 4.15
C SER A 25 -3.70 15.13 5.29
N GLY A 26 -2.37 15.11 5.21
CA GLY A 26 -1.51 15.67 6.26
C GLY A 26 -1.28 14.77 7.49
N SER A 27 -1.90 13.58 7.60
CA SER A 27 -1.64 12.68 8.75
C SER A 27 -0.24 12.05 8.79
N GLY A 28 0.54 12.22 7.71
CA GLY A 28 1.91 11.69 7.62
C GLY A 28 2.01 10.27 7.04
N LYS A 29 1.04 9.82 6.23
CA LYS A 29 1.06 8.49 5.57
C LYS A 29 2.35 8.22 4.79
N THR A 30 2.72 9.08 3.84
CA THR A 30 3.99 8.93 3.10
C THR A 30 5.20 8.95 4.05
N THR A 31 5.22 9.87 5.03
CA THR A 31 6.31 9.94 6.02
C THR A 31 6.41 8.67 6.88
N LEU A 32 5.29 8.06 7.23
CA LEU A 32 5.27 6.77 7.92
C LEU A 32 5.84 5.68 7.01
N LEU A 33 5.38 5.59 5.75
CA LEU A 33 5.86 4.59 4.80
C LEU A 33 7.38 4.69 4.58
N GLU A 34 7.93 5.89 4.42
CA GLU A 34 9.37 6.12 4.29
C GLU A 34 10.18 5.56 5.47
N LYS A 35 9.62 5.64 6.69
CA LYS A 35 10.24 5.11 7.91
C LYS A 35 9.95 3.62 8.11
N LEU A 36 8.80 3.13 7.67
CA LEU A 36 8.33 1.76 7.85
C LEU A 36 9.06 0.79 6.91
N LEU A 37 9.26 1.16 5.64
CA LEU A 37 9.89 0.28 4.64
C LEU A 37 11.27 -0.24 5.05
N PRO A 38 12.21 0.59 5.57
CA PRO A 38 13.48 0.11 6.09
C PRO A 38 13.33 -0.85 7.28
N GLN A 39 12.36 -0.61 8.16
CA GLN A 39 12.13 -1.45 9.35
C GLN A 39 11.58 -2.83 8.96
N LEU A 40 10.63 -2.88 8.01
CA LEU A 40 10.14 -4.15 7.46
C LEU A 40 11.27 -4.96 6.82
N ARG A 41 12.18 -4.29 6.10
CA ARG A 41 13.35 -4.95 5.51
C ARG A 41 14.28 -5.55 6.58
N VAL A 42 14.47 -4.88 7.72
CA VAL A 42 15.23 -5.42 8.86
C VAL A 42 14.57 -6.68 9.44
N LEU A 43 13.23 -6.73 9.41
CA LEU A 43 12.44 -7.91 9.80
C LEU A 43 12.37 -9.00 8.71
N GLY A 44 13.09 -8.84 7.59
CA GLY A 44 13.11 -9.81 6.50
C GLY A 44 11.93 -9.74 5.54
N LEU A 45 11.08 -8.70 5.63
CA LEU A 45 9.91 -8.52 4.77
C LEU A 45 10.20 -7.50 3.65
N ARG A 46 9.92 -7.90 2.41
CA ARG A 46 10.05 -7.08 1.21
C ARG A 46 8.67 -6.51 0.84
N ALA A 47 8.42 -5.28 1.22
CA ALA A 47 7.16 -4.62 0.90
C ALA A 47 7.18 -4.00 -0.51
N ALA A 48 6.16 -4.31 -1.30
CA ALA A 48 5.74 -3.51 -2.45
C ALA A 48 4.80 -2.39 -1.99
N VAL A 49 4.64 -1.34 -2.81
CA VAL A 49 3.79 -0.18 -2.46
C VAL A 49 2.91 0.22 -3.63
N VAL A 50 1.60 0.27 -3.40
CA VAL A 50 0.65 0.99 -4.26
C VAL A 50 0.43 2.37 -3.64
N LYS A 51 0.66 3.42 -4.41
CA LYS A 51 0.35 4.79 -4.00
C LYS A 51 -0.63 5.41 -5.00
N HIS A 52 -1.82 5.76 -4.52
CA HIS A 52 -2.79 6.52 -5.29
C HIS A 52 -2.59 8.02 -5.07
N SER A 53 -2.39 8.74 -6.17
CA SER A 53 -2.22 10.20 -6.19
C SER A 53 -3.35 10.82 -6.99
N HIS A 54 -3.87 11.97 -6.55
CA HIS A 54 -4.78 12.80 -7.35
C HIS A 54 -4.02 13.70 -8.36
N HIS A 55 -2.69 13.69 -8.31
CA HIS A 55 -1.81 14.35 -9.26
C HIS A 55 -1.22 13.36 -10.25
N ASP A 56 -0.93 13.88 -11.44
CA ASP A 56 -0.37 13.13 -12.56
C ASP A 56 0.94 12.43 -12.18
N ALA A 57 1.00 11.12 -12.39
CA ALA A 57 2.10 10.28 -11.97
C ALA A 57 3.27 10.36 -12.98
N GLN A 58 4.04 11.44 -12.91
CA GLN A 58 5.21 11.59 -13.78
C GLN A 58 6.37 10.71 -13.29
N THR A 59 6.63 9.61 -14.00
CA THR A 59 7.79 8.73 -13.75
C THR A 59 9.09 9.31 -14.30
N ASP A 60 8.98 10.24 -15.26
CA ASP A 60 10.14 10.88 -15.88
C ASP A 60 10.04 12.40 -15.93
N ARG A 61 11.20 13.06 -16.03
CA ARG A 61 11.24 14.52 -16.22
C ARG A 61 10.72 14.87 -17.62
N PRO A 62 10.06 16.03 -17.81
CA PRO A 62 9.67 16.52 -19.13
C PRO A 62 10.84 16.49 -20.12
N GLY A 63 10.61 15.99 -21.34
CA GLY A 63 11.58 16.03 -22.45
C GLY A 63 12.47 14.79 -22.66
N LYS A 64 12.30 13.71 -21.88
CA LYS A 64 13.04 12.45 -22.10
C LYS A 64 12.37 11.50 -23.11
N ASP A 65 13.17 10.59 -23.65
CA ASP A 65 12.77 9.70 -24.74
C ASP A 65 11.59 8.78 -24.40
N SER A 66 11.48 8.33 -23.15
CA SER A 66 10.36 7.51 -22.67
C SER A 66 9.00 8.22 -22.78
N ARG A 67 8.97 9.52 -22.45
CA ARG A 67 7.77 10.37 -22.59
C ARG A 67 7.44 10.62 -24.06
N ARG A 68 8.46 10.81 -24.90
CA ARG A 68 8.25 10.94 -26.35
C ARG A 68 7.64 9.68 -26.96
N MET A 69 7.98 8.50 -26.44
CA MET A 69 7.39 7.23 -26.88
C MET A 69 5.92 7.10 -26.46
N THR A 70 5.55 7.49 -25.23
CA THR A 70 4.13 7.48 -24.83
C THR A 70 3.32 8.53 -25.59
N GLU A 71 3.85 9.75 -25.77
CA GLU A 71 3.23 10.80 -26.59
C GLU A 71 3.10 10.40 -28.07
N ALA A 72 4.00 9.55 -28.57
CA ALA A 72 3.92 8.97 -29.91
C ALA A 72 2.89 7.82 -30.03
N GLY A 73 2.23 7.43 -28.93
CA GLY A 73 1.15 6.44 -28.90
C GLY A 73 1.52 5.06 -28.36
N ALA A 74 2.69 4.91 -27.72
CA ALA A 74 2.99 3.66 -27.03
C ALA A 74 2.04 3.47 -25.83
N ALA A 75 1.21 2.44 -25.86
CA ALA A 75 0.32 2.10 -24.74
C ALA A 75 1.10 1.69 -23.47
N GLN A 76 2.29 1.12 -23.66
CA GLN A 76 3.20 0.77 -22.59
C GLN A 76 4.65 1.05 -22.99
N VAL A 77 5.45 1.49 -22.02
CA VAL A 77 6.89 1.73 -22.19
C VAL A 77 7.65 1.13 -21.02
N ILE A 78 8.62 0.26 -21.31
CA ILE A 78 9.58 -0.25 -20.32
C ILE A 78 10.91 0.46 -20.50
N MET A 79 11.40 1.07 -19.42
CA MET A 79 12.77 1.56 -19.30
C MET A 79 13.56 0.60 -18.43
N ALA A 80 14.73 0.16 -18.90
CA ALA A 80 15.63 -0.68 -18.13
C ALA A 80 17.03 -0.07 -18.06
N CYS A 81 17.67 -0.18 -16.91
CA CYS A 81 19.09 0.12 -16.72
C CYS A 81 19.73 -0.93 -15.80
N GLY A 82 21.05 -0.83 -15.57
CA GLY A 82 21.82 -1.88 -14.90
C GLY A 82 21.40 -2.22 -13.46
N ASN A 83 20.60 -1.38 -12.79
CA ASN A 83 20.19 -1.60 -11.40
C ASN A 83 18.67 -1.57 -11.15
N ARG A 84 17.84 -1.28 -12.16
CA ARG A 84 16.38 -1.25 -12.05
C ARG A 84 15.71 -1.11 -13.42
N TRP A 85 14.41 -1.33 -13.44
CA TRP A 85 13.55 -1.01 -14.56
C TRP A 85 12.27 -0.32 -14.06
N ALA A 86 11.55 0.32 -14.97
CA ALA A 86 10.25 0.93 -14.73
C ALA A 86 9.33 0.63 -15.93
N LEU A 87 8.07 0.30 -15.64
CA LEU A 87 7.00 0.16 -16.61
C LEU A 87 6.02 1.31 -16.44
N MET A 88 5.69 1.96 -17.54
CA MET A 88 4.61 2.93 -17.64
C MET A 88 3.51 2.36 -18.52
N THR A 89 2.27 2.45 -18.07
CA THR A 89 1.08 1.96 -18.79
C THR A 89 0.05 3.08 -18.84
N GLU A 90 -0.32 3.47 -20.06
CA GLU A 90 -1.33 4.50 -20.31
C GLU A 90 -2.73 3.92 -20.06
N THR A 91 -3.57 4.64 -19.32
CA THR A 91 -4.96 4.26 -19.03
C THR A 91 -5.91 5.38 -19.47
N PRO A 92 -6.04 5.66 -20.78
CA PRO A 92 -6.70 6.86 -21.29
C PRO A 92 -8.23 6.87 -21.13
N GLN A 93 -8.84 5.70 -20.90
CA GLN A 93 -10.30 5.58 -20.75
C GLN A 93 -10.72 5.74 -19.29
N GLU A 94 -10.06 5.02 -18.38
CA GLU A 94 -10.36 5.02 -16.95
C GLU A 94 -9.13 4.65 -16.13
N PRO A 95 -9.02 5.11 -14.87
CA PRO A 95 -7.95 4.69 -13.98
C PRO A 95 -7.92 3.18 -13.78
N ALA A 96 -6.72 2.60 -13.71
CA ALA A 96 -6.56 1.19 -13.40
C ALA A 96 -7.18 0.84 -12.03
N PRO A 97 -7.99 -0.23 -11.93
CA PRO A 97 -8.57 -0.65 -10.67
C PRO A 97 -7.50 -1.20 -9.73
N PHE A 98 -7.76 -1.12 -8.42
CA PHE A 98 -6.77 -1.47 -7.40
C PHE A 98 -6.30 -2.93 -7.49
N ASP A 99 -7.23 -3.87 -7.69
CA ASP A 99 -6.94 -5.30 -7.79
C ASP A 99 -6.01 -5.62 -8.98
N TYR A 100 -6.20 -4.93 -10.10
CA TYR A 100 -5.32 -5.01 -11.24
C TYR A 100 -3.91 -4.52 -10.90
N LEU A 101 -3.78 -3.37 -10.22
CA LEU A 101 -2.50 -2.79 -9.83
C LEU A 101 -1.74 -3.69 -8.84
N ALA A 102 -2.44 -4.24 -7.84
CA ALA A 102 -1.84 -5.13 -6.84
C ALA A 102 -1.26 -6.41 -7.47
N ARG A 103 -1.87 -6.91 -8.54
CA ARG A 103 -1.40 -8.09 -9.30
C ARG A 103 -0.18 -7.82 -10.18
N GLN A 104 0.25 -6.57 -10.35
CA GLN A 104 1.43 -6.25 -11.15
C GLN A 104 2.75 -6.52 -10.41
N PHE A 105 2.72 -6.71 -9.09
CA PHE A 105 3.92 -7.05 -8.33
C PHE A 105 4.28 -8.52 -8.51
N ASP A 106 5.56 -8.78 -8.71
CA ASP A 106 6.11 -10.14 -8.75
C ASP A 106 6.20 -10.71 -7.33
N PRO A 107 5.44 -11.78 -7.00
CA PRO A 107 5.47 -12.38 -5.67
C PRO A 107 6.80 -13.06 -5.32
N ALA A 108 7.67 -13.32 -6.31
CA ALA A 108 9.02 -13.78 -6.03
C ALA A 108 9.92 -12.65 -5.47
N LEU A 109 9.54 -11.38 -5.68
CA LEU A 109 10.34 -10.20 -5.31
C LEU A 109 9.77 -9.40 -4.14
N ALA A 110 8.53 -9.66 -3.74
CA ALA A 110 7.85 -9.01 -2.63
C ALA A 110 7.10 -10.03 -1.77
N ASP A 111 6.86 -9.69 -0.51
CA ASP A 111 6.17 -10.53 0.46
C ASP A 111 4.80 -9.96 0.83
N LEU A 112 4.61 -8.64 0.74
CA LEU A 112 3.34 -7.97 0.95
C LEU A 112 3.22 -6.68 0.14
N VAL A 113 2.00 -6.14 0.02
CA VAL A 113 1.71 -4.85 -0.62
C VAL A 113 1.17 -3.87 0.44
N LEU A 114 1.84 -2.73 0.58
CA LEU A 114 1.34 -1.59 1.35
C LEU A 114 0.59 -0.64 0.43
N VAL A 115 -0.55 -0.13 0.88
CA VAL A 115 -1.40 0.76 0.06
C VAL A 115 -1.54 2.12 0.73
N GLU A 116 -1.02 3.17 0.11
CA GLU A 116 -1.35 4.56 0.46
C GLU A 116 -2.40 5.09 -0.53
N GLY A 117 -3.64 5.23 -0.06
CA GLY A 117 -4.75 5.66 -0.91
C GLY A 117 -5.90 4.67 -0.88
N PHE A 118 -6.69 4.61 -1.96
CA PHE A 118 -7.77 3.62 -2.14
C PHE A 118 -8.66 3.43 -0.90
N LYS A 119 -9.06 4.55 -0.27
CA LYS A 119 -9.66 4.55 1.09
C LYS A 119 -10.96 3.75 1.22
N HIS A 120 -11.66 3.58 0.11
CA HIS A 120 -12.94 2.88 0.02
C HIS A 120 -12.80 1.38 -0.21
N GLU A 121 -11.58 0.88 -0.46
CA GLU A 121 -11.37 -0.54 -0.64
C GLU A 121 -11.55 -1.29 0.70
N PRO A 122 -12.25 -2.44 0.70
CA PRO A 122 -12.52 -3.25 1.89
C PRO A 122 -11.30 -4.10 2.27
N LEU A 123 -10.15 -3.45 2.47
CA LEU A 123 -8.87 -4.08 2.76
C LEU A 123 -8.46 -3.83 4.22
N PRO A 124 -7.80 -4.79 4.89
CA PRO A 124 -7.27 -4.55 6.23
C PRO A 124 -6.37 -3.32 6.23
N LYS A 125 -6.50 -2.45 7.24
CA LYS A 125 -5.83 -1.14 7.24
C LYS A 125 -5.40 -0.66 8.62
N ILE A 126 -4.30 0.08 8.66
CA ILE A 126 -3.88 0.89 9.81
C ILE A 126 -4.36 2.32 9.56
N MET A 127 -5.13 2.86 10.51
CA MET A 127 -5.68 4.21 10.42
C MET A 127 -4.79 5.21 11.15
N LEU A 128 -4.27 6.20 10.43
CA LEU A 128 -3.46 7.26 11.00
C LEU A 128 -4.32 8.47 11.38
N HIS A 129 -4.07 8.98 12.58
CA HIS A 129 -4.61 10.26 13.02
C HIS A 129 -3.61 11.00 13.89
N ARG A 130 -3.72 12.32 13.95
CA ARG A 130 -2.85 13.18 14.74
C ARG A 130 -3.71 14.23 15.43
N LYS A 131 -3.32 14.58 16.66
CA LYS A 131 -3.97 15.66 17.42
C LYS A 131 -3.97 17.00 16.67
N GLY A 132 -2.97 17.23 15.83
CA GLY A 132 -2.88 18.43 14.99
C GLY A 132 -3.83 18.46 13.78
N ILE A 133 -4.67 17.44 13.58
CA ILE A 133 -5.73 17.45 12.56
C ILE A 133 -7.03 17.92 13.22
N ASP A 134 -7.59 19.02 12.73
CA ASP A 134 -8.82 19.64 13.26
C ASP A 134 -10.11 18.80 13.04
N LYS A 135 -9.98 17.62 12.43
CA LYS A 135 -11.09 16.69 12.18
C LYS A 135 -11.03 15.54 13.18
N PRO A 136 -12.17 15.05 13.69
CA PRO A 136 -12.18 13.91 14.60
C PRO A 136 -11.61 12.66 13.92
N LEU A 137 -11.19 11.66 14.72
CA LEU A 137 -10.84 10.34 14.19
C LEU A 137 -12.00 9.84 13.30
N PRO A 138 -11.74 9.41 12.04
CA PRO A 138 -12.78 8.85 11.19
C PRO A 138 -13.45 7.65 11.87
N GLU A 139 -14.73 7.44 11.56
CA GLU A 139 -15.42 6.21 11.94
C GLU A 139 -14.67 5.00 11.36
N MET A 140 -14.47 3.99 12.18
CA MET A 140 -13.74 2.79 11.81
C MET A 140 -14.70 1.79 11.16
N ASP A 141 -14.34 1.30 9.99
CA ASP A 141 -14.99 0.15 9.38
C ASP A 141 -14.44 -1.16 9.96
N GLY A 142 -15.06 -2.29 9.60
CA GLY A 142 -14.62 -3.62 10.04
C GLY A 142 -13.25 -4.08 9.51
N HIS A 143 -12.56 -3.23 8.73
CA HIS A 143 -11.24 -3.53 8.18
C HIS A 143 -10.11 -2.79 8.91
N VAL A 144 -10.42 -1.89 9.85
CA VAL A 144 -9.39 -1.19 10.65
C VAL A 144 -8.80 -2.16 11.67
N LEU A 145 -7.54 -2.53 11.47
CA LEU A 145 -6.81 -3.44 12.36
C LEU A 145 -6.16 -2.72 13.54
N ALA A 146 -5.79 -1.46 13.37
CA ALA A 146 -5.16 -0.63 14.40
C ALA A 146 -5.30 0.86 14.07
N VAL A 147 -5.23 1.70 15.09
CA VAL A 147 -5.08 3.16 14.97
C VAL A 147 -3.66 3.53 15.36
N ALA A 148 -2.98 4.27 14.49
CA ALA A 148 -1.70 4.90 14.79
C ALA A 148 -1.93 6.39 15.09
N ALA A 149 -1.65 6.83 16.32
CA ALA A 149 -1.87 8.21 16.74
C ALA A 149 -0.78 8.75 17.69
N ASP A 150 -0.73 10.08 17.84
CA ASP A 150 0.12 10.80 18.80
C ASP A 150 -0.66 11.25 20.06
N TYR A 151 -1.81 10.61 20.30
CA TYR A 151 -2.69 10.80 21.43
C TYR A 151 -3.45 9.48 21.69
N THR A 152 -4.23 9.43 22.77
CA THR A 152 -5.05 8.26 23.11
C THR A 152 -6.50 8.48 22.67
N PRO A 153 -6.91 8.04 21.47
CA PRO A 153 -8.32 8.05 21.09
C PRO A 153 -9.12 7.04 21.91
N ASN A 154 -10.41 7.31 22.08
CA ASN A 154 -11.34 6.29 22.59
C ASN A 154 -11.71 5.35 21.43
N CYS A 155 -10.95 4.27 21.26
CA CYS A 155 -11.17 3.28 20.21
C CYS A 155 -10.93 1.85 20.71
N ALA A 156 -11.71 0.92 20.19
CA ALA A 156 -11.65 -0.51 20.50
C ALA A 156 -10.46 -1.26 19.88
N CYS A 157 -9.80 -0.66 18.87
CA CYS A 157 -8.71 -1.29 18.16
C CYS A 157 -7.36 -1.05 18.86
N PRO A 158 -6.34 -1.89 18.60
CA PRO A 158 -4.96 -1.64 19.01
C PRO A 158 -4.50 -0.22 18.68
N LEU A 159 -3.92 0.45 19.68
CA LEU A 159 -3.30 1.77 19.53
C LEU A 159 -1.79 1.61 19.32
N LEU A 160 -1.29 2.20 18.23
CA LEU A 160 0.13 2.29 17.89
C LEU A 160 0.58 3.75 18.03
N ASP A 161 1.83 3.96 18.45
CA ASP A 161 2.46 5.28 18.37
C ASP A 161 2.81 5.57 16.91
N ILE A 162 2.16 6.59 16.34
CA ILE A 162 2.39 7.03 14.95
C ILE A 162 3.84 7.44 14.67
N ASN A 163 4.62 7.75 15.71
CA ASN A 163 6.01 8.15 15.60
C ASN A 163 6.99 6.99 15.85
N ASP A 164 6.52 5.83 16.32
CA ASP A 164 7.32 4.61 16.49
C ASP A 164 7.15 3.67 15.28
N ALA A 165 7.91 3.95 14.22
CA ALA A 165 7.91 3.12 13.01
C ALA A 165 8.36 1.67 13.28
N ALA A 166 9.17 1.42 14.32
CA ALA A 166 9.62 0.07 14.67
C ALA A 166 8.48 -0.73 15.34
N GLN A 167 7.67 -0.10 16.20
CA GLN A 167 6.46 -0.71 16.74
C GLN A 167 5.47 -1.04 15.62
N ILE A 168 5.24 -0.12 14.69
CA ILE A 168 4.34 -0.35 13.55
C ILE A 168 4.89 -1.48 12.66
N ALA A 169 6.20 -1.54 12.43
CA ALA A 169 6.82 -2.64 11.66
C ALA A 169 6.60 -4.01 12.30
N ARG A 170 6.73 -4.11 13.63
CA ARG A 170 6.43 -5.36 14.37
C ARG A 170 4.96 -5.76 14.24
N PHE A 171 4.04 -4.80 14.40
CA PHE A 171 2.62 -5.05 14.20
C PHE A 171 2.32 -5.59 12.79
N VAL A 172 2.92 -5.00 11.75
CA VAL A 172 2.78 -5.47 10.36
C VAL A 172 3.37 -6.87 10.17
N ALA A 173 4.52 -7.17 10.79
CA ALA A 173 5.13 -8.49 10.71
C ALA A 173 4.28 -9.57 11.41
N ASP A 174 3.72 -9.25 12.58
CA ASP A 174 2.80 -10.14 13.30
C ASP A 174 1.53 -10.40 12.48
N TRP A 175 0.99 -9.35 11.85
CA TRP A 175 -0.15 -9.46 10.94
C TRP A 175 0.16 -10.37 9.75
N TYR A 176 1.32 -10.16 9.13
CA TYR A 176 1.78 -10.98 8.01
C TYR A 176 1.95 -12.46 8.40
N ALA A 177 2.40 -12.74 9.62
CA ALA A 177 2.53 -14.09 10.16
C ALA A 177 1.19 -14.73 10.57
N GLY A 178 0.06 -14.04 10.42
CA GLY A 178 -1.28 -14.54 10.73
C GLY A 178 -1.72 -14.34 12.18
N ALA A 179 -1.12 -13.40 12.92
CA ALA A 179 -1.57 -13.07 14.27
C ALA A 179 -2.99 -12.48 14.28
N VAL A 180 -3.79 -12.87 15.27
CA VAL A 180 -5.13 -12.32 15.49
C VAL A 180 -5.03 -11.14 16.46
N PHE A 181 -5.42 -9.95 15.99
CA PHE A 181 -5.51 -8.77 16.83
C PHE A 181 -6.92 -8.66 17.42
N ALA A 182 -7.02 -8.68 18.75
CA ALA A 182 -8.30 -8.58 19.43
C ALA A 182 -8.81 -7.12 19.39
N VAL A 183 -10.10 -6.98 19.10
CA VAL A 183 -10.84 -5.74 19.37
C VAL A 183 -11.10 -5.72 20.89
N GLN A 184 -10.56 -4.73 21.59
CA GLN A 184 -10.86 -4.50 23.00
C GLN A 184 -12.31 -4.01 23.10
N ALA A 185 -13.14 -4.73 23.86
CA ALA A 185 -14.50 -4.28 24.14
C ALA A 185 -14.43 -2.91 24.86
N VAL A 186 -15.15 -1.93 24.31
CA VAL A 186 -15.36 -0.59 24.93
C VAL A 186 -16.25 -0.73 26.16
#